data_AF-A0A8T9C5G4-F1
#
_entry.id   AF-A0A8T9C5G4-F1
#
_cell.length_a   1.000
_cell.length_b   1.000
_cell.length_c   1.000
_cell.angle_alpha   90.00
_cell.angle_beta   90.00
_cell.angle_gamma   90.00
#
_symmetry.space_group_name_H-M   'P 1'
#
loop_
_entity.id
_entity.type
_entity.pdbx_description
1 polymer ?
#
loop_
_entity_poly.entity_id
_entity_poly.type
_entity_poly.pdbx_seq_one_letter_code
_entity_poly.pdbx_strand_id
1 'polypeptide(L)'
;MIVIGEGINGTIAEDARASLDEVIDQLRAEGRLEAGQETTHETLKWTTETIRAAGDFEKTVNLKPLETLGVTTGQGNMKGNIKWTGPIVYHDVLPDPPTYQQIAPGYEVIGILALGTLQLPEIGESGKKEISSGSVAYFRGSDPVVYRSCGGGRGILFYISI
;
A
#
# COMPACT_ATOMS: atom_id res chain seq x y z
N MET A 1 2.35 3.24 -14.66
CA MET A 1 1.33 4.30 -14.41
C MET A 1 0.70 4.08 -13.05
N ILE A 2 0.44 5.13 -12.27
CA ILE A 2 -0.32 5.04 -11.01
C ILE A 2 -1.75 5.49 -11.23
N VAL A 3 -2.69 4.65 -10.80
CA VAL A 3 -4.13 4.90 -10.81
C VAL A 3 -4.60 5.03 -9.38
N ILE A 4 -5.41 6.06 -9.12
CA ILE A 4 -5.95 6.35 -7.79
C ILE A 4 -7.44 6.02 -7.80
N GLY A 5 -7.91 5.34 -6.77
CA GLY A 5 -9.31 4.98 -6.58
C GLY A 5 -9.80 5.30 -5.17
N GLU A 6 -11.11 5.12 -5.00
CA GLU A 6 -11.74 5.14 -3.68
C GLU A 6 -11.37 3.87 -2.91
N GLY A 7 -10.96 4.02 -1.65
CA GLY A 7 -10.66 2.90 -0.76
C GLY A 7 -11.75 2.70 0.29
N ILE A 8 -11.53 3.26 1.47
CA ILE A 8 -12.37 3.12 2.65
C ILE A 8 -12.72 4.49 3.25
N ASN A 9 -13.64 4.49 4.21
CA ASN A 9 -13.97 5.68 4.98
C ASN A 9 -12.70 6.22 5.69
N GLY A 10 -12.48 7.54 5.60
CA GLY A 10 -11.30 8.19 6.18
C GLY A 10 -11.15 7.98 7.68
N THR A 11 -12.23 7.90 8.45
CA THR A 11 -12.15 7.60 9.90
C THR A 11 -11.60 6.21 10.16
N ILE A 12 -12.01 5.19 9.37
CA ILE A 12 -11.49 3.83 9.50
C ILE A 12 -10.00 3.79 9.14
N ALA A 13 -9.60 4.54 8.12
CA ALA A 13 -8.21 4.66 7.72
C ALA A 13 -7.35 5.35 8.80
N GLU A 14 -7.87 6.40 9.45
CA GLU A 14 -7.20 7.08 10.55
C GLU A 14 -7.10 6.23 11.81
N ASP A 15 -8.15 5.48 12.17
CA ASP A 15 -8.11 4.54 13.29
C ASP A 15 -7.03 3.46 13.06
N ALA A 16 -7.00 2.91 11.84
CA ALA A 16 -5.98 1.95 11.45
C ALA A 16 -4.57 2.57 11.46
N ARG A 17 -4.42 3.82 11.00
CA ARG A 17 -3.15 4.56 11.09
C ARG A 17 -2.69 4.69 12.54
N ALA A 18 -3.56 5.18 13.42
CA ALA A 18 -3.23 5.38 14.84
C ALA A 18 -2.80 4.07 15.50
N SER A 19 -3.52 2.98 15.24
CA SER A 19 -3.12 1.65 15.75
C SER A 19 -1.75 1.20 15.25
N LEU A 20 -1.41 1.53 13.99
CA LEU A 20 -0.12 1.17 13.41
C LEU A 20 1.00 2.05 13.96
N ASP A 21 0.71 3.33 14.24
CA ASP A 21 1.63 4.26 14.91
C ASP A 21 2.07 3.75 16.29
N GLU A 22 1.14 3.20 17.08
CA GLU A 22 1.48 2.59 18.38
C GLU A 22 2.45 1.40 18.23
N VAL A 23 2.23 0.54 17.23
CA VAL A 23 3.12 -0.60 16.94
C VAL A 23 4.50 -0.11 16.50
N ILE A 24 4.56 0.91 15.64
CA ILE A 24 5.81 1.51 15.17
C ILE A 24 6.60 2.11 16.33
N ASP A 25 5.93 2.88 17.19
CA ASP A 25 6.57 3.55 18.33
C ASP A 25 7.10 2.52 19.33
N GLN A 26 6.36 1.44 19.56
CA GLN A 26 6.85 0.32 20.37
C GLN A 26 8.10 -0.32 19.75
N LEU A 27 8.07 -0.66 18.46
CA LEU A 27 9.22 -1.30 17.79
C LEU A 27 10.46 -0.40 17.77
N ARG A 28 10.27 0.92 17.62
CA ARG A 28 11.35 1.91 17.71
C ARG A 28 11.92 1.99 19.12
N ALA A 29 11.07 2.00 20.15
CA ALA A 29 11.52 2.01 21.54
C ALA A 29 12.30 0.72 21.90
N GLU A 30 11.94 -0.41 21.28
CA GLU A 30 12.65 -1.69 21.41
C GLU A 30 13.95 -1.76 20.58
N GLY A 31 14.28 -0.73 19.78
CA GLY A 31 15.43 -0.73 18.88
C GLY A 31 15.32 -1.73 17.72
N ARG A 32 14.09 -2.17 17.40
CA ARG A 32 13.78 -3.19 16.38
C ARG A 32 13.31 -2.59 15.06
N LEU A 33 13.16 -1.27 15.02
CA LEU A 33 12.81 -0.52 13.84
C LEU A 33 13.59 0.79 13.83
N GLU A 34 14.56 0.91 12.92
CA GLU A 34 15.28 2.16 12.68
C GLU A 34 14.62 2.97 11.58
N ALA A 35 14.81 4.29 11.60
CA ALA A 35 14.39 5.14 10.48
C ALA A 35 15.14 4.71 9.21
N GLY A 36 14.40 4.44 8.13
CA GLY A 36 14.97 4.04 6.84
C GLY A 36 15.12 2.53 6.60
N GLN A 37 14.84 1.65 7.57
CA GLN A 37 14.92 0.19 7.38
C GLN A 37 13.62 -0.43 6.85
N GLU A 38 13.72 -1.22 5.77
CA GLU A 38 12.63 -1.97 5.11
C GLU A 38 11.74 -2.72 6.12
N THR A 39 10.45 -2.38 6.20
CA THR A 39 9.48 -3.05 7.09
C THR A 39 8.72 -4.18 6.41
N THR A 40 8.92 -4.36 5.11
CA THR A 40 8.15 -5.24 4.21
C THR A 40 8.26 -6.72 4.55
N HIS A 41 9.28 -7.14 5.30
CA HIS A 41 9.55 -8.56 5.44
C HIS A 41 9.16 -9.21 6.75
N GLU A 42 8.99 -8.51 7.90
CA GLU A 42 8.61 -9.21 9.15
C GLU A 42 8.21 -8.35 10.36
N THR A 43 8.31 -7.01 10.30
CA THR A 43 8.31 -6.20 11.54
C THR A 43 6.93 -5.70 11.96
N LEU A 44 6.07 -5.29 11.02
CA LEU A 44 4.78 -4.68 11.35
C LEU A 44 3.67 -5.72 11.46
N LYS A 45 3.14 -5.86 12.67
CA LYS A 45 2.02 -6.77 12.94
C LYS A 45 0.70 -6.13 12.51
N TRP A 46 -0.22 -6.98 12.06
CA TRP A 46 -1.62 -6.62 11.94
C TRP A 46 -2.20 -6.27 13.33
N THR A 47 -2.90 -5.15 13.38
CA THR A 47 -3.75 -4.71 14.48
C THR A 47 -5.22 -5.03 14.17
N THR A 48 -6.09 -4.94 15.16
CA THR A 48 -7.54 -5.12 14.96
C THR A 48 -8.08 -4.12 13.93
N GLU A 49 -7.58 -2.89 13.98
CA GLU A 49 -8.01 -1.77 13.15
C GLU A 49 -7.49 -1.90 11.71
N THR A 50 -6.26 -2.35 11.51
CA THR A 50 -5.72 -2.62 10.16
C THR A 50 -6.39 -3.84 9.51
N ILE A 51 -6.74 -4.88 10.29
CA ILE A 51 -7.57 -6.00 9.81
C ILE A 51 -8.96 -5.49 9.39
N ARG A 52 -9.57 -4.62 10.20
CA ARG A 52 -10.86 -4.01 9.89
C ARG A 52 -10.79 -3.16 8.62
N ALA A 53 -9.76 -2.35 8.46
CA ALA A 53 -9.54 -1.52 7.28
C ALA A 53 -9.41 -2.37 6.00
N ALA A 54 -8.61 -3.44 6.05
CA ALA A 54 -8.49 -4.40 4.94
C ALA A 54 -9.82 -5.08 4.62
N GLY A 55 -10.53 -5.58 5.63
CA GLY A 55 -11.83 -6.24 5.45
C GLY A 55 -12.93 -5.32 4.93
N ASP A 56 -12.94 -4.04 5.33
CA ASP A 56 -13.89 -3.07 4.79
C ASP A 56 -13.55 -2.69 3.35
N PHE A 57 -12.26 -2.55 3.02
CA PHE A 57 -11.82 -2.35 1.65
C PHE A 57 -12.27 -3.50 0.74
N GLU A 58 -12.09 -4.77 1.13
CA GLU A 58 -12.53 -5.91 0.32
C GLU A 58 -14.04 -5.86 0.00
N LYS A 59 -14.87 -5.38 0.93
CA LYS A 59 -16.31 -5.25 0.73
C LYS A 59 -16.63 -4.15 -0.28
N THR A 60 -15.94 -3.02 -0.21
CA THR A 60 -16.26 -1.79 -0.96
C THR A 60 -15.45 -1.60 -2.23
N VAL A 61 -14.37 -2.36 -2.43
CA VAL A 61 -13.40 -2.12 -3.49
C VAL A 61 -14.07 -2.07 -4.86
N ASN A 62 -13.79 -0.99 -5.58
CA ASN A 62 -14.15 -0.80 -6.97
C ASN A 62 -12.89 -0.96 -7.83
N LEU A 63 -12.83 -2.05 -8.60
CA LEU A 63 -11.66 -2.37 -9.44
C LEU A 63 -11.76 -1.83 -10.86
N LYS A 64 -12.86 -1.14 -11.22
CA LYS A 64 -12.99 -0.47 -12.52
C LYS A 64 -11.80 0.43 -12.89
N PRO A 65 -11.16 1.17 -11.96
CA PRO A 65 -9.96 1.95 -12.29
C PRO A 65 -8.83 1.11 -12.89
N LEU A 66 -8.76 -0.20 -12.62
CA LEU A 66 -7.73 -1.08 -13.20
C LEU A 66 -7.84 -1.23 -14.72
N GLU A 67 -9.00 -0.96 -15.34
CA GLU A 67 -9.14 -0.91 -16.80
C GLU A 67 -8.13 0.06 -17.44
N THR A 68 -7.80 1.15 -16.74
CA THR A 68 -6.78 2.10 -17.20
C THR A 68 -5.37 1.52 -17.19
N LEU A 69 -5.10 0.49 -16.38
CA LEU A 69 -3.87 -0.30 -16.39
C LEU A 69 -3.88 -1.43 -17.44
N GLY A 70 -4.88 -1.46 -18.33
CA GLY A 70 -5.06 -2.53 -19.32
C GLY A 70 -5.61 -3.83 -18.73
N VAL A 71 -6.18 -3.78 -17.52
CA VAL A 71 -6.77 -4.93 -16.84
C VAL A 71 -8.23 -5.05 -17.24
N THR A 72 -8.58 -6.11 -17.96
CA THR A 72 -9.99 -6.38 -18.29
C THR A 72 -10.73 -6.85 -17.05
N THR A 73 -11.54 -5.99 -16.45
CA THR A 73 -12.43 -6.37 -15.34
C THR A 73 -13.65 -7.13 -15.88
N GLY A 74 -13.43 -8.33 -16.41
CA GLY A 74 -14.50 -9.27 -16.73
C GLY A 74 -15.21 -9.73 -15.45
N GLN A 75 -16.47 -10.15 -15.56
CA GLN A 75 -17.41 -10.50 -14.47
C GLN A 75 -16.99 -11.70 -13.57
N GLY A 76 -15.72 -11.83 -13.22
CA GLY A 76 -15.22 -12.69 -12.15
C GLY A 76 -15.16 -11.92 -10.83
N ASN A 77 -15.23 -12.66 -9.71
CA ASN A 77 -15.20 -12.07 -8.37
C ASN A 77 -13.76 -11.67 -8.01
N MET A 78 -13.21 -10.64 -8.67
CA MET A 78 -11.85 -10.12 -8.47
C MET A 78 -11.58 -9.69 -7.01
N LYS A 79 -12.62 -9.54 -6.18
CA LYS A 79 -12.50 -9.37 -4.73
C LYS A 79 -11.77 -10.55 -4.06
N GLY A 80 -11.97 -11.78 -4.55
CA GLY A 80 -11.27 -12.98 -4.08
C GLY A 80 -9.82 -13.11 -4.58
N ASN A 81 -9.36 -12.18 -5.42
CA ASN A 81 -8.02 -12.18 -6.00
C ASN A 81 -7.06 -11.25 -5.24
N ILE A 82 -7.52 -10.59 -4.18
CA ILE A 82 -6.68 -9.75 -3.32
C ILE A 82 -5.86 -10.65 -2.40
N LYS A 83 -4.54 -10.51 -2.46
CA LYS A 83 -3.60 -11.08 -1.49
C LYS A 83 -2.98 -9.97 -0.67
N TRP A 84 -3.41 -9.85 0.57
CA TRP A 84 -2.80 -8.95 1.54
C TRP A 84 -1.39 -9.38 1.87
N THR A 85 -0.45 -8.43 1.83
CA THR A 85 0.94 -8.68 2.24
C THR A 85 1.16 -8.20 3.67
N GLY A 86 0.50 -7.11 4.08
CA GLY A 86 0.64 -6.57 5.43
C GLY A 86 0.53 -5.04 5.49
N PRO A 87 0.44 -4.49 6.70
CA PRO A 87 0.71 -3.08 6.95
C PRO A 87 2.16 -2.74 6.56
N ILE A 88 2.35 -1.56 6.01
CA ILE A 88 3.66 -1.05 5.60
C ILE A 88 3.84 0.37 6.12
N VAL A 89 5.09 0.70 6.43
CA VAL A 89 5.54 2.06 6.72
C VAL A 89 6.55 2.43 5.68
N TYR A 90 6.25 3.50 4.99
CA TYR A 90 7.11 4.06 3.98
C TYR A 90 8.24 4.86 4.62
N HIS A 91 9.48 4.60 4.22
CA HIS A 91 10.65 5.23 4.84
C HIS A 91 10.75 6.74 4.62
N ASP A 92 11.43 7.37 5.58
CA ASP A 92 12.20 8.59 5.35
C ASP A 92 13.40 8.28 4.45
N VAL A 93 13.59 9.11 3.43
CA VAL A 93 14.71 9.17 2.47
C VAL A 93 15.79 8.08 2.61
N LEU A 94 15.74 7.05 1.76
CA LEU A 94 16.95 6.33 1.37
C LEU A 94 17.69 7.14 0.28
N PRO A 95 19.03 7.30 0.36
CA PRO A 95 19.82 7.98 -0.67
C PRO A 95 19.65 7.33 -2.05
N ASP A 96 19.55 6.00 -2.07
CA ASP A 96 19.34 5.18 -3.25
C ASP A 96 18.01 4.41 -3.10
N PRO A 97 16.97 4.77 -3.87
CA PRO A 97 15.66 4.14 -3.76
C PRO A 97 15.71 2.68 -4.24
N PRO A 98 15.24 1.70 -3.44
CA PRO A 98 15.13 0.32 -3.92
C PRO A 98 14.10 0.24 -5.06
N THR A 99 14.46 -0.45 -6.14
CA THR A 99 13.52 -0.89 -7.17
C THR A 99 12.97 -2.25 -6.80
N TYR A 100 11.69 -2.33 -6.40
CA TYR A 100 11.04 -3.62 -6.21
C TYR A 100 10.79 -4.24 -7.59
N GLN A 101 11.50 -5.33 -7.90
CA GLN A 101 11.33 -6.07 -9.15
C GLN A 101 10.41 -7.29 -9.04
N GLN A 102 9.91 -7.65 -7.86
CA GLN A 102 9.22 -8.93 -7.69
C GLN A 102 7.86 -8.79 -7.02
N ILE A 103 6.83 -8.66 -7.85
CA ILE A 103 5.47 -9.10 -7.53
C ILE A 103 5.51 -10.60 -7.19
N ALA A 104 4.64 -11.05 -6.28
CA ALA A 104 4.49 -12.47 -6.04
C ALA A 104 4.07 -13.21 -7.34
N PRO A 105 4.60 -14.42 -7.61
CA PRO A 105 4.19 -15.20 -8.79
C PRO A 105 2.67 -15.36 -8.86
N GLY A 106 2.08 -15.11 -10.03
CA GLY A 106 0.63 -15.18 -10.27
C GLY A 106 -0.13 -13.88 -9.96
N TYR A 107 0.55 -12.81 -9.55
CA TYR A 107 -0.04 -11.48 -9.35
C TYR A 107 0.52 -10.48 -10.34
N GLU A 108 -0.32 -9.53 -10.77
CA GLU A 108 0.05 -8.59 -11.82
C GLU A 108 -0.09 -7.11 -11.41
N VAL A 109 -0.95 -6.83 -10.43
CA VAL A 109 -1.19 -5.47 -9.92
C VAL A 109 -0.80 -5.40 -8.46
N ILE A 110 -0.12 -4.30 -8.12
CA ILE A 110 0.20 -3.92 -6.75
C ILE A 110 -0.79 -2.82 -6.34
N GLY A 111 -1.35 -2.97 -5.15
CA GLY A 111 -2.25 -1.99 -4.55
C GLY A 111 -1.77 -1.54 -3.17
N ILE A 112 -2.01 -0.27 -2.86
CA ILE A 112 -1.70 0.31 -1.56
C ILE A 112 -2.92 1.06 -1.05
N LEU A 113 -3.47 0.61 0.08
CA LEU A 113 -4.49 1.34 0.83
C LEU A 113 -3.81 2.35 1.74
N ALA A 114 -4.11 3.65 1.60
CA ALA A 114 -3.51 4.69 2.41
C ALA A 114 -4.17 4.79 3.80
N LEU A 115 -3.34 4.74 4.85
CA LEU A 115 -3.73 4.96 6.24
C LEU A 115 -3.15 6.31 6.68
N GLY A 116 -3.80 7.41 6.33
CA GLY A 116 -3.23 8.76 6.38
C GLY A 116 -2.78 9.27 5.03
N THR A 117 -2.24 10.49 5.01
CA THR A 117 -1.61 11.05 3.82
C THR A 117 -0.37 10.23 3.49
N LEU A 118 -0.33 9.74 2.26
CA LEU A 118 0.71 8.83 1.78
C LEU A 118 1.33 9.38 0.50
N GLN A 119 2.64 9.61 0.53
CA GLN A 119 3.42 9.83 -0.69
C GLN A 119 3.68 8.48 -1.34
N LEU A 120 3.26 8.34 -2.59
CA LEU A 120 3.41 7.14 -3.38
C LEU A 120 4.82 7.05 -3.98
N PRO A 121 5.29 5.84 -4.30
CA PRO A 121 6.53 5.69 -5.04
C PRO A 121 6.40 6.32 -6.44
N GLU A 122 7.53 6.76 -7.00
CA GLU A 122 7.57 7.33 -8.35
C GLU A 122 7.58 6.20 -9.39
N ILE A 123 6.79 6.30 -10.45
CA ILE A 123 6.80 5.30 -11.54
C ILE A 123 7.33 5.97 -12.81
N GLY A 124 8.55 5.59 -13.21
CA GLY A 124 9.26 6.28 -14.29
C GLY A 124 9.46 7.77 -13.99
N GLU A 125 9.18 8.65 -14.95
CA GLU A 125 9.29 10.12 -14.80
C GLU A 125 7.98 10.77 -14.29
N SER A 126 7.05 10.00 -13.72
CA SER A 126 5.72 10.52 -13.34
C SER A 126 5.72 11.56 -12.20
N GLY A 127 6.88 11.79 -11.58
CA GLY A 127 7.03 12.66 -10.42
C GLY A 127 6.36 12.10 -9.16
N LYS A 128 6.50 12.85 -8.06
CA LYS A 128 5.90 12.53 -6.76
C LYS A 128 4.38 12.63 -6.84
N LYS A 129 3.68 11.63 -6.29
CA LYS A 129 2.24 11.65 -6.07
C LYS A 129 1.93 11.47 -4.60
N GLU A 130 0.88 12.13 -4.14
CA GLU A 130 0.35 11.98 -2.80
C GLU A 130 -1.12 11.56 -2.88
N ILE A 131 -1.53 10.66 -1.99
CA ILE A 131 -2.93 10.27 -1.82
C ILE A 131 -3.36 10.46 -0.38
N SER A 132 -4.63 10.81 -0.22
CA SER A 132 -5.26 11.03 1.08
C SER A 132 -5.59 9.72 1.80
N SER A 133 -5.74 9.83 3.12
CA SER A 133 -6.24 8.75 3.98
C SER A 133 -7.51 8.11 3.43
N GLY A 134 -7.55 6.78 3.43
CA GLY A 134 -8.67 5.99 2.92
C GLY A 134 -8.73 5.90 1.39
N SER A 135 -7.82 6.55 0.66
CA SER A 135 -7.68 6.34 -0.79
C SER A 135 -6.84 5.11 -1.09
N VAL A 136 -6.93 4.62 -2.32
CA VAL A 136 -6.12 3.48 -2.79
C VAL A 136 -5.35 3.86 -4.05
N ALA A 137 -4.13 3.38 -4.16
CA ALA A 137 -3.34 3.46 -5.39
C ALA A 137 -3.10 2.07 -5.97
N TYR A 138 -3.08 2.00 -7.30
CA TYR A 138 -2.79 0.79 -8.06
C TYR A 138 -1.74 1.07 -9.13
N PHE A 139 -0.88 0.09 -9.38
CA PHE A 139 0.08 0.10 -10.47
C PHE A 139 0.42 -1.32 -10.91
N ARG A 140 0.90 -1.47 -12.15
CA ARG A 140 1.34 -2.77 -12.66
C ARG A 140 2.64 -3.13 -11.96
N GLY A 141 2.79 -4.37 -11.51
CA GLY A 141 4.07 -4.80 -10.94
C GLY A 141 5.17 -4.95 -11.98
N SER A 142 4.84 -4.88 -13.28
CA SER A 142 5.82 -4.75 -14.37
C SER A 142 6.33 -3.31 -14.57
N ASP A 143 5.69 -2.32 -13.94
CA ASP A 143 6.13 -0.94 -14.07
C ASP A 143 7.44 -0.72 -13.27
N PRO A 144 8.41 0.06 -13.79
CA PRO A 144 9.59 0.43 -13.03
C PRO A 144 9.21 1.41 -11.92
N VAL A 145 9.12 0.91 -10.70
CA VAL A 145 8.77 1.70 -9.50
C VAL A 145 10.04 2.07 -8.74
N VAL A 146 10.24 3.36 -8.52
CA VAL A 146 11.36 3.94 -7.78
C VAL A 146 10.84 4.53 -6.47
N TYR A 147 11.22 3.93 -5.35
CA TYR A 147 10.75 4.35 -4.02
C TYR A 147 11.58 5.53 -3.49
N ARG A 148 11.32 6.75 -3.96
CA ARG A 148 11.98 7.96 -3.43
C ARG A 148 11.19 8.51 -2.25
N SER A 149 11.72 8.33 -1.03
CA SER A 149 11.28 8.99 0.20
C SER A 149 9.77 9.27 0.29
N CYS A 150 9.03 8.34 0.87
CA CYS A 150 7.57 8.43 0.94
C CYS A 150 7.08 9.10 2.24
N GLY A 151 7.92 9.95 2.85
CA GLY A 151 7.56 10.90 3.92
C GLY A 151 7.01 10.27 5.19
N GLY A 152 7.33 9.01 5.48
CA GLY A 152 6.82 8.32 6.65
C GLY A 152 5.38 7.80 6.50
N GLY A 153 4.77 7.77 5.31
CA GLY A 153 3.36 7.39 5.18
C GLY A 153 3.05 5.95 5.63
N ARG A 154 1.81 5.70 6.08
CA ARG A 154 1.33 4.39 6.50
C ARG A 154 0.38 3.83 5.44
N GLY A 155 0.43 2.54 5.20
CA GLY A 155 -0.47 1.89 4.27
C GLY A 155 -0.64 0.41 4.51
N ILE A 156 -1.52 -0.21 3.74
CA ILE A 156 -1.64 -1.67 3.67
C ILE A 156 -1.36 -2.08 2.24
N LEU A 157 -0.34 -2.91 2.05
CA LEU A 157 0.07 -3.41 0.74
C LEU A 157 -0.68 -4.71 0.43
N PHE A 158 -1.07 -4.85 -0.83
CA PHE A 158 -1.71 -6.04 -1.35
C PHE A 158 -1.40 -6.23 -2.84
N TYR A 159 -1.63 -7.46 -3.30
CA TYR A 159 -1.51 -7.83 -4.70
C TYR A 159 -2.87 -8.26 -5.26
N ILE A 160 -3.10 -8.02 -6.54
CA ILE A 160 -4.28 -8.50 -7.27
C ILE A 160 -3.83 -9.43 -8.39
N SER A 161 -4.38 -10.65 -8.39
CA SER A 161 -4.31 -11.54 -9.56
C SER A 161 -5.44 -11.18 -10.53
N ILE A 162 -5.14 -11.21 -11.83
CA ILE A 162 -6.08 -10.88 -12.91
C ILE A 162 -6.48 -12.17 -13.61
#